data_AF-A0A5B1BF23-F1
#
_entry.id   AF-A0A5B1BF23-F1
#
_cell.length_a   1.000
_cell.length_b   1.000
_cell.length_c   1.000
_cell.angle_alpha   90.00
_cell.angle_beta   90.00
_cell.angle_gamma   90.00
#
_symmetry.space_group_name_H-M   'P 1'
#
loop_
_entity.id
_entity.type
_entity.pdbx_description
1 polymer ?
#
loop_
_entity_poly.entity_id
_entity_poly.type
_entity_poly.pdbx_seq_one_letter_code
_entity_poly.pdbx_strand_id
1 'polypeptide(L)'
;MYSIKYYVSYIYCFLLVFLFVSCKPTLVAQENMEKKNEKPKVEKPKFTGLDSHTPIGEDPNTIRFIGKVVDVVKSQNVCNISRSTAIIKVEKTEGSGSGIVNMINTGQTIILVLNTAFALDIENSKINMEKGIKGSFLIKEGLCQDMAQTIYEMLTFTPVN
;
A
#
# COMPACT_ATOMS: atom_id res chain seq x y z
N MET A 1 41.61 46.51 -28.61
CA MET A 1 41.19 45.20 -28.02
C MET A 1 40.28 45.43 -26.80
N TYR A 2 39.20 46.22 -26.95
CA TYR A 2 38.24 46.53 -25.86
C TYR A 2 36.77 46.35 -26.26
N SER A 3 36.41 46.31 -27.55
CA SER A 3 35.00 46.16 -27.96
C SER A 3 34.38 44.79 -27.65
N ILE A 4 35.17 43.71 -27.64
CA ILE A 4 34.63 42.34 -27.49
C ILE A 4 34.05 42.12 -26.07
N LYS A 5 34.64 42.73 -25.04
CA LYS A 5 34.14 42.57 -23.65
C LYS A 5 32.76 43.18 -23.43
N TYR A 6 32.46 44.31 -24.10
CA TYR A 6 31.14 44.93 -24.01
C TYR A 6 30.07 44.07 -24.70
N TYR A 7 30.36 43.51 -25.87
CA TYR A 7 29.42 42.61 -26.56
C TYR A 7 29.07 41.37 -25.73
N VAL A 8 30.07 40.76 -25.07
CA VAL A 8 29.83 39.60 -24.18
C VAL A 8 28.95 40.00 -23.01
N SER A 9 29.18 41.18 -22.41
CA SER A 9 28.34 41.66 -21.29
C SER A 9 26.90 41.96 -21.72
N TYR A 10 26.68 42.53 -22.90
CA TYR A 10 25.33 42.78 -23.43
C TYR A 10 24.57 41.49 -23.79
N ILE A 11 25.26 40.48 -24.33
CA ILE A 11 24.68 39.17 -24.63
C ILE A 11 24.24 38.44 -23.35
N TYR A 12 25.06 38.50 -22.29
CA TYR A 12 24.69 37.92 -20.98
C TYR A 12 23.49 38.63 -20.35
N CYS A 13 23.40 39.96 -20.45
CA CYS A 13 22.23 40.70 -19.98
C CYS A 13 20.95 40.32 -20.74
N PHE A 14 21.03 40.14 -22.07
CA PHE A 14 19.88 39.70 -22.88
C PHE A 14 19.42 38.27 -22.54
N LEU A 15 20.35 37.35 -22.29
CA LEU A 15 20.04 35.97 -21.87
C LEU A 15 19.35 35.92 -20.50
N LEU A 16 19.77 36.76 -19.55
CA LEU A 16 19.13 36.86 -18.25
C LEU A 16 17.70 37.40 -18.34
N VAL A 17 17.43 38.41 -19.20
CA VAL A 17 16.08 38.94 -19.39
C VAL A 17 15.13 37.89 -19.99
N PHE A 18 15.60 37.05 -20.93
CA PHE A 18 14.78 35.98 -21.51
C PHE A 18 14.41 34.87 -20.50
N LEU A 19 15.29 34.57 -19.55
CA LEU A 19 15.02 33.63 -18.45
C LEU A 19 13.90 34.12 -17.53
N PHE A 20 13.81 35.44 -17.28
CA PHE A 20 12.75 36.01 -16.43
C PHE A 20 11.42 36.22 -17.17
N VAL A 21 11.42 36.45 -18.49
CA VAL A 21 10.19 36.64 -19.30
C VAL A 21 9.49 35.31 -19.62
N SER A 22 10.20 34.18 -19.57
CA SER A 22 9.62 32.85 -19.82
C SER A 22 8.89 32.26 -18.61
N CYS A 23 8.96 32.91 -17.44
CA CYS A 23 8.10 32.59 -16.30
C CYS A 23 6.73 33.26 -16.50
N LYS A 24 5.92 32.73 -17.42
CA LYS A 24 4.49 33.01 -17.40
C LYS A 24 3.94 32.44 -16.09
N PRO A 25 3.38 33.25 -15.18
CA PRO A 25 2.58 32.65 -14.12
C PRO A 25 1.41 31.98 -14.83
N THR A 26 1.33 30.65 -14.78
CA THR A 26 0.06 29.94 -14.94
C THR A 26 -0.80 30.27 -13.73
N LEU A 27 -1.24 31.52 -13.67
CA LEU A 27 -2.36 31.95 -12.85
C LEU A 27 -3.63 31.53 -13.59
N VAL A 28 -3.79 30.22 -13.80
CA VAL A 28 -5.11 29.63 -14.06
C VAL A 28 -5.76 29.42 -12.70
N ALA A 29 -5.91 30.53 -11.99
CA ALA A 29 -6.65 30.64 -10.75
C ALA A 29 -7.68 31.75 -11.00
N GLN A 30 -8.76 31.35 -11.65
CA GLN A 30 -10.08 31.61 -11.10
C GLN A 30 -10.55 33.07 -11.02
N GLU A 31 -10.26 33.90 -12.01
CA GLU A 31 -10.96 35.19 -12.17
C GLU A 31 -11.33 35.39 -13.63
N ASN A 32 -12.55 34.97 -13.99
CA ASN A 32 -13.41 35.49 -15.06
C ASN A 32 -14.41 34.41 -15.49
N MET A 33 -15.46 34.20 -14.69
CA MET A 33 -16.81 33.91 -15.19
C MET A 33 -17.82 34.26 -14.10
N GLU A 34 -17.92 35.54 -13.77
CA GLU A 34 -19.15 36.09 -13.22
C GLU A 34 -20.13 36.34 -14.38
N LYS A 35 -20.60 35.26 -15.01
CA LYS A 35 -21.81 35.27 -15.83
C LYS A 35 -22.57 33.97 -15.63
N LYS A 36 -23.62 34.11 -14.81
CA LYS A 36 -24.79 33.23 -14.64
C LYS A 36 -25.09 32.42 -15.92
N ASN A 37 -24.75 31.13 -15.90
CA ASN A 37 -25.44 30.10 -16.65
C ASN A 37 -25.28 28.77 -15.90
N GLU A 38 -26.35 27.99 -15.91
CA GLU A 38 -26.67 26.88 -15.02
C GLU A 38 -25.48 26.00 -14.63
N LYS A 39 -25.36 25.70 -13.32
CA LYS A 39 -24.54 24.57 -12.87
C LYS A 39 -25.02 23.33 -13.66
N PRO A 40 -24.19 22.68 -14.48
CA PRO A 40 -24.54 21.34 -14.92
C PRO A 40 -24.69 20.52 -13.65
N LYS A 41 -25.86 19.91 -13.46
CA LYS A 41 -26.12 18.99 -12.38
C LYS A 41 -25.10 17.87 -12.53
N VAL A 42 -23.98 17.98 -11.81
CA VAL A 42 -23.00 16.91 -11.71
C VAL A 42 -23.75 15.78 -11.05
N GLU A 43 -24.23 14.85 -11.87
CA GLU A 43 -24.59 13.52 -11.38
C GLU A 43 -23.31 12.97 -10.79
N LYS A 44 -23.20 13.04 -9.46
CA LYS A 44 -22.24 12.24 -8.72
C LYS A 44 -22.39 10.83 -9.31
N PRO A 45 -21.31 10.19 -9.80
CA PRO A 45 -21.41 8.80 -10.21
C PRO A 45 -22.04 8.06 -9.04
N LYS A 46 -23.22 7.49 -9.27
CA LYS A 46 -23.82 6.58 -8.31
C LYS A 46 -22.88 5.39 -8.27
N PHE A 47 -21.94 5.39 -7.34
CA PHE A 47 -21.29 4.18 -6.88
C PHE A 47 -22.39 3.32 -6.27
N THR A 48 -23.05 2.57 -7.16
CA THR A 48 -24.01 1.54 -6.84
C THR A 48 -23.17 0.30 -6.58
N GLY A 49 -23.22 -0.18 -5.34
CA GLY A 49 -22.48 -1.35 -4.89
C GLY A 49 -21.18 -1.04 -4.16
N LEU A 50 -21.24 -0.30 -3.05
CA LEU A 50 -20.46 -0.76 -1.90
C LEU A 50 -21.36 -1.71 -1.12
N ASP A 51 -21.41 -2.94 -1.62
CA ASP A 51 -21.78 -4.08 -0.78
C ASP A 51 -20.86 -4.07 0.43
N SER A 52 -21.40 -4.51 1.56
CA SER A 52 -20.89 -4.44 2.93
C SER A 52 -19.60 -5.25 3.20
N HIS A 53 -18.60 -5.13 2.34
CA HIS A 53 -17.25 -5.57 2.56
C HIS A 53 -16.39 -4.32 2.71
N THR A 54 -15.90 -4.09 3.93
CA THR A 54 -14.89 -3.08 4.23
C THR A 54 -13.86 -3.08 3.10
N PRO A 55 -13.67 -1.97 2.35
CA PRO A 55 -12.71 -1.97 1.27
C PRO A 55 -11.35 -2.37 1.84
N ILE A 56 -10.60 -3.19 1.10
CA ILE A 56 -9.20 -3.57 1.41
C ILE A 56 -8.27 -2.34 1.26
N GLY A 57 -8.81 -1.13 1.47
CA GLY A 57 -8.26 0.14 1.03
C GLY A 57 -7.73 1.04 2.14
N GLU A 58 -7.54 0.54 3.36
CA GLU A 58 -6.95 1.38 4.41
C GLU A 58 -5.42 1.38 4.36
N ASP A 59 -4.77 0.26 4.01
CA ASP A 59 -3.31 0.19 3.91
C ASP A 59 -2.85 -0.41 2.56
N PRO A 60 -1.99 0.30 1.80
CA PRO A 60 -1.56 -0.14 0.47
C PRO A 60 -0.76 -1.45 0.50
N ASN A 61 -0.14 -1.76 1.64
CA ASN A 61 0.71 -2.94 1.81
C ASN A 61 -0.05 -4.09 2.49
N THR A 62 -1.38 -4.14 2.40
CA THR A 62 -2.17 -5.22 3.01
C THR A 62 -2.76 -6.18 2.00
N ILE A 63 -2.92 -7.44 2.41
CA ILE A 63 -3.58 -8.48 1.62
C ILE A 63 -4.63 -9.14 2.51
N ARG A 64 -5.83 -9.32 1.95
CA ARG A 64 -6.90 -10.09 2.57
C ARG A 64 -7.13 -11.37 1.78
N PHE A 65 -7.14 -12.50 2.48
CA PHE A 65 -7.37 -13.80 1.85
C PHE A 65 -8.01 -14.78 2.84
N ILE A 66 -8.62 -15.82 2.28
CA ILE A 66 -9.09 -16.99 3.01
C ILE A 66 -8.07 -18.11 2.85
N GLY A 67 -7.71 -18.75 3.95
CA GLY A 67 -6.73 -19.83 3.95
C GLY A 67 -7.00 -20.87 5.04
N LYS A 68 -6.23 -21.95 4.99
CA LYS A 68 -6.26 -23.02 5.98
C LYS A 68 -4.92 -23.06 6.72
N VAL A 69 -4.99 -23.10 8.05
CA VAL A 69 -3.81 -23.26 8.92
C VAL A 69 -3.23 -24.65 8.68
N VAL A 70 -1.98 -24.70 8.25
CA VAL A 70 -1.22 -25.95 8.06
C VAL A 70 -0.45 -26.30 9.32
N ASP A 71 0.17 -25.29 9.93
CA ASP A 71 0.95 -25.43 11.16
C ASP A 71 1.15 -24.10 11.88
N VAL A 72 1.48 -24.15 13.17
CA VAL A 72 1.88 -22.99 13.97
C VAL A 72 3.20 -23.33 14.68
N VAL A 73 4.25 -22.58 14.34
CA VAL A 73 5.61 -22.82 14.84
C VAL A 73 5.95 -21.74 15.85
N LYS A 74 6.28 -22.13 17.09
CA LYS A 74 6.60 -21.18 18.17
C LYS A 74 7.90 -20.40 17.97
N SER A 75 8.83 -20.94 17.19
CA SER A 75 10.17 -20.35 17.02
C SER A 75 10.70 -20.73 15.63
N GLN A 76 10.64 -19.78 14.71
CA GLN A 76 11.22 -19.87 13.37
C GLN A 76 12.04 -18.60 13.10
N ASN A 77 13.21 -18.77 12.49
CA ASN A 77 14.05 -17.65 12.11
C ASN A 77 13.48 -16.96 10.86
N VAL A 78 13.05 -15.70 10.98
CA VAL A 78 12.53 -14.86 9.89
C VAL A 78 13.24 -13.51 9.97
N CYS A 79 13.83 -13.05 8.87
CA CYS A 79 14.66 -11.82 8.83
C CYS A 79 15.77 -11.79 9.92
N ASN A 80 16.45 -12.91 10.16
CA ASN A 80 17.48 -13.07 11.22
C ASN A 80 16.99 -12.88 12.66
N ILE A 81 15.68 -12.93 12.89
CA ILE A 81 15.07 -12.84 14.22
C ILE A 81 14.17 -14.07 14.42
N SER A 82 14.27 -14.72 15.59
CA SER A 82 13.33 -15.78 15.93
C SER A 82 11.95 -15.21 16.27
N ARG A 83 10.91 -15.70 15.61
CA ARG A 83 9.52 -15.29 15.78
C ARG A 83 8.59 -16.50 15.77
N SER A 84 7.44 -16.37 16.40
CA SER A 84 6.33 -17.30 16.19
C SER A 84 5.76 -17.09 14.80
N THR A 85 5.49 -18.18 14.08
CA THR A 85 4.97 -18.13 12.71
C THR A 85 3.78 -19.07 12.54
N ALA A 86 2.92 -18.76 11.57
CA ALA A 86 1.87 -19.64 11.11
C ALA A 86 2.08 -19.97 9.64
N ILE A 87 2.01 -21.25 9.29
CA ILE A 87 2.10 -21.74 7.92
C ILE A 87 0.69 -21.88 7.40
N ILE A 88 0.35 -21.10 6.37
CA ILE A 88 -1.01 -21.03 5.83
C ILE A 88 -1.02 -21.47 4.37
N LYS A 89 -1.99 -22.33 4.00
CA LYS A 89 -2.30 -22.60 2.60
C LYS A 89 -3.42 -21.69 2.15
N VAL A 90 -3.14 -20.87 1.15
CA VAL A 90 -4.08 -19.88 0.61
C VAL A 90 -5.11 -20.59 -0.24
N GLU A 91 -6.39 -20.37 0.02
CA GLU A 91 -7.48 -20.94 -0.75
C GLU A 91 -8.10 -19.92 -1.71
N LYS A 92 -8.23 -18.67 -1.26
CA LYS A 92 -8.80 -17.59 -2.06
C LYS A 92 -8.25 -16.25 -1.62
N THR A 93 -7.71 -15.48 -2.55
CA THR A 93 -7.37 -14.07 -2.32
C THR A 93 -8.64 -13.23 -2.50
N GLU A 94 -9.01 -12.44 -1.49
CA GLU A 94 -10.20 -11.57 -1.53
C GLU A 94 -9.84 -10.20 -2.12
N GLY A 95 -8.62 -9.74 -1.86
CA GLY A 95 -8.04 -8.57 -2.51
C GLY A 95 -6.75 -8.14 -1.85
N SER A 96 -6.13 -7.12 -2.43
CA SER A 96 -4.85 -6.58 -2.02
C SER A 96 -4.82 -5.07 -2.19
N GLY A 97 -4.05 -4.40 -1.33
CA GLY A 97 -3.72 -3.00 -1.50
C GLY A 97 -2.84 -2.76 -2.72
N SER A 98 -2.77 -1.52 -3.17
CA SER A 98 -2.05 -1.10 -4.39
C SER A 98 -0.52 -1.08 -4.24
N GLY A 99 0.00 -1.18 -3.02
CA GLY A 99 1.43 -1.18 -2.70
C GLY A 99 2.04 -2.56 -2.55
N ILE A 100 1.25 -3.62 -2.78
CA ILE A 100 1.75 -5.01 -2.74
C ILE A 100 2.67 -5.28 -3.91
N VAL A 101 3.87 -5.76 -3.59
CA VAL A 101 4.91 -6.13 -4.55
C VAL A 101 4.78 -7.60 -4.92
N ASN A 102 4.57 -8.49 -3.94
CA ASN A 102 4.43 -9.92 -4.19
C ASN A 102 2.98 -10.36 -4.04
N MET A 103 2.34 -10.61 -5.18
CA MET A 103 0.98 -11.14 -5.22
C MET A 103 0.94 -12.58 -4.71
N ILE A 104 0.05 -12.84 -3.76
CA ILE A 104 -0.19 -14.17 -3.20
C ILE A 104 -1.27 -14.87 -4.01
N ASN A 105 -0.93 -16.04 -4.55
CA ASN A 105 -1.82 -16.81 -5.41
C ASN A 105 -2.55 -17.93 -4.63
N THR A 106 -3.73 -18.30 -5.12
CA THR A 106 -4.47 -19.48 -4.63
C THR A 106 -3.61 -20.74 -4.74
N GLY A 107 -3.64 -21.58 -3.70
CA GLY A 107 -2.90 -22.83 -3.59
C GLY A 107 -1.48 -22.67 -3.03
N GLN A 108 -0.96 -21.43 -2.97
CA GLN A 108 0.35 -21.13 -2.41
C GLN A 108 0.36 -21.38 -0.89
N THR A 109 1.49 -21.88 -0.39
CA THR A 109 1.77 -21.93 1.05
C THR A 109 2.67 -20.76 1.41
N ILE A 110 2.25 -19.99 2.41
CA ILE A 110 2.97 -18.82 2.89
C ILE A 110 3.25 -18.95 4.38
N ILE A 111 4.31 -18.29 4.83
CA ILE A 111 4.68 -18.19 6.24
C ILE A 111 4.29 -16.80 6.70
N LEU A 112 3.46 -16.74 7.74
CA LEU A 112 3.03 -15.52 8.38
C LEU A 112 3.76 -15.35 9.70
N VAL A 113 4.34 -14.18 9.92
CA VAL A 113 4.89 -13.77 11.21
C VAL A 113 3.76 -13.36 12.12
N LEU A 114 3.70 -13.98 13.30
CA LEU A 114 2.78 -13.60 14.35
C LEU A 114 3.42 -12.50 15.19
N ASN A 115 2.70 -11.41 15.41
CA ASN A 115 3.13 -10.45 16.42
C ASN A 115 3.04 -11.09 17.83
N THR A 116 3.74 -10.50 18.80
CA THR A 116 3.82 -11.07 20.15
C THR A 116 2.45 -11.20 20.82
N ALA A 117 1.53 -10.26 20.57
CA ALA A 117 0.17 -10.31 21.13
C ALA A 117 -0.62 -11.50 20.57
N PHE A 118 -0.62 -11.71 19.25
CA PHE A 118 -1.26 -12.86 18.61
C PHE A 118 -0.65 -14.18 19.09
N ALA A 119 0.68 -14.26 19.17
CA ALA A 119 1.35 -15.46 19.69
C ALA A 119 0.89 -15.80 21.11
N LEU A 120 0.79 -14.80 22.00
CA LEU A 120 0.29 -14.97 23.36
C LEU A 120 -1.20 -15.31 23.39
N ASP A 121 -2.03 -14.72 22.53
CA ASP A 121 -3.47 -15.00 22.50
C ASP A 121 -3.78 -16.41 21.96
N ILE A 122 -2.95 -16.93 21.05
CA ILE A 122 -2.99 -18.34 20.62
C ILE A 122 -2.58 -19.25 21.78
N GLU A 123 -1.46 -18.95 22.47
CA GLU A 123 -1.00 -19.76 23.60
C GLU A 123 -1.99 -19.78 24.76
N ASN A 124 -2.64 -18.64 25.03
CA ASN A 124 -3.69 -18.52 26.04
C ASN A 124 -5.07 -19.01 25.55
N SER A 125 -5.15 -19.65 24.37
CA SER A 125 -6.39 -20.19 23.78
C SER A 125 -7.52 -19.16 23.61
N LYS A 126 -7.19 -17.87 23.54
CA LYS A 126 -8.15 -16.80 23.24
C LYS A 126 -8.47 -16.75 21.75
N ILE A 127 -7.52 -17.17 20.92
CA ILE A 127 -7.68 -17.30 19.48
C ILE A 127 -7.48 -18.76 19.10
N ASN A 128 -8.53 -19.38 18.55
CA ASN A 128 -8.44 -20.75 18.06
C ASN A 128 -7.81 -20.76 16.65
N MET A 129 -6.50 -20.95 16.62
CA MET A 129 -5.71 -21.05 15.39
C MET A 129 -5.07 -22.43 15.26
N GLU A 130 -5.87 -23.47 15.47
CA GLU A 130 -5.39 -24.85 15.36
C GLU A 130 -5.17 -25.29 13.91
N LYS A 131 -4.32 -26.32 13.76
CA LYS A 131 -4.08 -26.95 12.46
C LYS A 131 -5.41 -27.40 11.84
N GLY A 132 -5.61 -27.02 10.60
CA GLY A 132 -6.79 -27.35 9.82
C GLY A 132 -7.93 -26.34 9.92
N ILE A 133 -7.86 -25.37 10.82
CA ILE A 133 -8.83 -24.28 10.88
C ILE A 133 -8.73 -23.43 9.62
N LYS A 134 -9.88 -23.10 9.06
CA LYS A 134 -10.02 -22.15 7.96
C LYS A 134 -10.35 -20.78 8.52
N GLY A 135 -9.79 -19.74 7.93
CA GLY A 135 -10.01 -18.37 8.40
C GLY A 135 -9.83 -17.32 7.32
N SER A 136 -10.35 -16.14 7.59
CA SER A 136 -10.02 -14.90 6.89
C SER A 136 -8.81 -14.28 7.58
N PHE A 137 -7.82 -13.93 6.77
CA PHE A 137 -6.55 -13.37 7.19
C PHE A 137 -6.42 -11.97 6.60
N LEU A 138 -6.02 -11.03 7.45
CA LEU A 138 -5.51 -9.74 7.03
C LEU A 138 -4.03 -9.70 7.40
N ILE A 139 -3.19 -9.51 6.39
CA ILE A 139 -1.74 -9.48 6.55
C ILE A 139 -1.15 -8.21 5.97
N LYS A 140 0.03 -7.83 6.44
CA LYS A 140 0.84 -6.73 5.92
C LYS A 140 2.11 -7.26 5.28
N GLU A 141 2.37 -6.85 4.05
CA GLU A 141 3.64 -7.09 3.37
C GLU A 141 4.68 -6.08 3.86
N GLY A 142 5.86 -6.59 4.18
CA GLY A 142 7.05 -5.82 4.50
C GLY A 142 8.29 -6.45 3.86
N LEU A 143 9.43 -5.80 4.06
CA LEU A 143 10.73 -6.29 3.64
C LEU A 143 11.62 -6.48 4.87
N CYS A 144 12.47 -7.51 4.84
CA CYS A 144 13.56 -7.63 5.80
C CYS A 144 14.54 -6.45 5.62
N GLN A 145 15.37 -6.18 6.64
CA GLN A 145 16.31 -5.04 6.61
C GLN A 145 17.32 -5.10 5.46
N ASP A 146 17.69 -6.30 5.02
CA ASP A 146 18.57 -6.54 3.88
C ASP A 146 17.86 -6.40 2.52
N MET A 147 16.55 -6.13 2.53
CA MET A 147 15.67 -6.05 1.36
C MET A 147 15.67 -7.31 0.48
N ALA A 148 16.27 -8.40 0.94
CA ALA A 148 16.43 -9.62 0.15
C ALA A 148 15.22 -10.55 0.25
N GLN A 149 14.42 -10.40 1.32
CA GLN A 149 13.28 -11.25 1.62
C GLN A 149 12.06 -10.43 1.99
N THR A 150 10.90 -10.89 1.53
CA THR A 150 9.60 -10.36 1.89
C THR A 150 9.08 -11.07 3.12
N ILE A 151 8.48 -10.31 4.02
CA ILE A 151 7.87 -10.77 5.27
C ILE A 151 6.38 -10.45 5.20
N TYR A 152 5.56 -11.39 5.68
CA TYR A 152 4.12 -11.18 5.84
C TYR A 152 3.80 -11.20 7.33
N GLU A 153 3.37 -10.06 7.88
CA GLU A 153 2.94 -9.95 9.27
C GLU A 153 1.43 -10.10 9.38
N MET A 154 0.98 -10.91 10.34
CA MET A 154 -0.45 -11.08 10.59
C MET A 154 -1.01 -9.91 11.40
N LEU A 155 -2.01 -9.24 10.83
CA LEU A 155 -2.73 -8.15 11.49
C LEU A 155 -4.04 -8.63 12.11
N THR A 156 -4.74 -9.55 11.45
CA THR A 156 -6.03 -10.06 11.93
C THR A 156 -6.26 -11.48 11.44
N PHE A 157 -6.89 -12.27 12.30
CA PHE A 157 -7.40 -13.59 11.99
C PHE A 157 -8.85 -13.70 12.46
N THR A 158 -9.71 -14.24 11.61
CA THR A 158 -11.09 -14.56 11.96
C THR A 158 -11.42 -15.95 11.44
N PRO A 159 -11.78 -16.91 12.31
CA PRO A 159 -12.15 -18.24 11.87
C PRO A 159 -13.41 -18.18 10.99
N VAL A 160 -13.42 -18.98 9.93
CA VAL A 160 -14.55 -19.11 9.00
C VAL A 160 -15.02 -20.55 9.10
N ASN A 161 -16.26 -20.74 9.54
CA ASN A 161 -16.91 -22.04 9.63
C ASN A 161 -17.20 -22.64 8.24
#